data_AF-A0A5D2GXN5-F1
#
_entry.id   AF-A0A5D2GXN5-F1
#
_cell.length_a   1.000
_cell.length_b   1.000
_cell.length_c   1.000
_cell.angle_alpha   90.00
_cell.angle_beta   90.00
_cell.angle_gamma   90.00
#
_symmetry.space_group_name_H-M   'P 1'
#
loop_
_entity.id
_entity.type
_entity.pdbx_description
1 polymer ?
#
loop_
_entity_poly.entity_id
_entity_poly.type
_entity_poly.pdbx_seq_one_letter_code
_entity_poly.pdbx_strand_id
1 'polypeptide(L)'
;MDCRKNHDELKGIWQSWDEANKMGFRDKYGDVAQLLFVKPDDALLRVTVCFWDPTYRCFTFNEMDMVLTIKEYSTLLHYDFRDPLRIYWKRNVDFRGPLGNLMELPVDMVKARLKDKNGPCISWFDIMDAMGNTSGDRHLSLFAFSVYGLIVFPKAVGFVSVELADFLFQIKKRMNPAPAILAKTIISLNFIRRKGDGCFLECAQLLFIWMKSYFRCLYKRFRQLFFPSTRPIEEFLESEWPPNQSIKEWFRTLVH
;
A
#
# COMPACT_ATOMS: atom_id res chain seq x y z
N MET A 1 2.59 19.17 -9.67
CA MET A 1 1.95 18.65 -8.45
C MET A 1 3.00 17.84 -7.71
N ASP A 2 3.29 18.20 -6.46
CA ASP A 2 4.31 17.55 -5.65
C ASP A 2 3.71 16.31 -4.96
N CYS A 3 4.40 15.16 -5.00
CA CYS A 3 3.97 13.92 -4.35
C CYS A 3 3.80 14.11 -2.83
N ARG A 4 4.62 14.99 -2.21
CA ARG A 4 4.52 15.29 -0.78
C ARG A 4 3.21 16.00 -0.44
N LYS A 5 2.76 16.92 -1.30
CA LYS A 5 1.51 17.67 -1.08
C LYS A 5 0.30 16.75 -1.00
N ASN A 6 0.16 15.81 -1.93
CA ASN A 6 -0.97 14.88 -1.94
C ASN A 6 -0.95 13.94 -0.72
N HIS A 7 0.25 13.56 -0.27
CA HIS A 7 0.43 12.71 0.90
C HIS A 7 -0.01 13.43 2.18
N ASP A 8 0.37 14.70 2.34
CA ASP A 8 -0.01 15.50 3.50
C ASP A 8 -1.52 15.85 3.50
N GLU A 9 -2.12 16.07 2.32
CA GLU A 9 -3.58 16.20 2.18
C GLU A 9 -4.32 14.93 2.63
N LEU A 10 -3.88 13.74 2.21
CA LEU A 10 -4.46 12.47 2.65
C LEU A 10 -4.35 12.27 4.17
N LYS A 11 -3.20 12.63 4.77
CA LYS A 11 -3.04 12.59 6.23
C LYS A 11 -4.00 13.55 6.92
N GLY A 12 -4.15 14.77 6.40
CA GLY A 12 -5.07 15.76 6.94
C GLY A 12 -6.52 15.27 6.94
N ILE A 13 -6.96 14.62 5.85
CA ILE A 13 -8.29 13.99 5.76
C ILE A 13 -8.44 12.88 6.81
N TRP A 14 -7.47 11.97 6.92
CA TRP A 14 -7.54 10.89 7.91
C TRP A 14 -7.59 11.41 9.35
N GLN A 15 -6.82 12.47 9.65
CA GLN A 15 -6.74 13.06 10.98
C GLN A 15 -8.00 13.86 11.36
N SER A 16 -8.71 14.41 10.38
CA SER A 16 -9.95 15.18 10.62
C SER A 16 -11.17 14.29 10.89
N TRP A 17 -11.11 13.00 10.54
CA TRP A 17 -12.19 12.05 10.81
C TRP A 17 -12.34 11.74 12.30
N ASP A 18 -13.60 11.58 12.71
CA ASP A 18 -13.96 11.02 14.00
C ASP A 18 -13.67 9.51 14.08
N GLU A 19 -13.74 8.95 15.29
CA GLU A 19 -13.47 7.52 15.49
C GLU A 19 -14.51 6.62 14.81
N ALA A 20 -15.74 7.08 14.62
CA ALA A 20 -16.76 6.33 13.90
C ALA A 20 -16.37 6.11 12.43
N ASN A 21 -15.92 7.15 11.73
CA ASN A 21 -15.46 7.04 10.35
C ASN A 21 -14.17 6.23 10.25
N LYS A 22 -13.21 6.42 11.17
CA LYS A 22 -11.98 5.60 11.19
C LYS A 22 -12.28 4.11 11.43
N MET A 23 -13.18 3.78 12.36
CA MET A 23 -13.63 2.40 12.56
C MET A 23 -14.35 1.84 11.34
N GLY A 24 -15.25 2.62 10.74
CA GLY A 24 -15.95 2.21 9.51
C GLY A 24 -15.03 1.99 8.32
N PHE A 25 -13.95 2.78 8.22
CA PHE A 25 -12.89 2.57 7.24
C PHE A 25 -12.10 1.29 7.52
N ARG A 26 -11.64 1.12 8.77
CA ARG A 26 -10.84 -0.04 9.20
C ARG A 26 -11.58 -1.35 9.00
N ASP A 27 -12.87 -1.42 9.32
CA ASP A 27 -13.67 -2.63 9.08
C ASP A 27 -13.65 -3.06 7.59
N LYS A 28 -13.68 -2.08 6.67
CA LYS A 28 -13.77 -2.35 5.23
C LYS A 28 -12.41 -2.57 4.57
N TYR A 29 -11.41 -1.79 4.96
CA TYR A 29 -10.14 -1.66 4.24
C TYR A 29 -8.92 -2.03 5.08
N GLY A 30 -9.11 -2.44 6.34
CA GLY A 30 -8.03 -2.72 7.28
C GLY A 30 -7.26 -1.47 7.68
N ASP A 31 -6.00 -1.67 8.08
CA ASP A 31 -5.11 -0.61 8.55
C ASP A 31 -4.30 0.05 7.43
N VAL A 32 -4.75 -0.06 6.17
CA VAL A 32 -4.05 0.53 5.00
C VAL A 32 -3.84 2.05 5.12
N ALA A 33 -4.74 2.78 5.79
CA ALA A 33 -4.58 4.21 6.02
C ALA A 33 -3.37 4.54 6.92
N GLN A 34 -2.95 3.61 7.78
CA GLN A 34 -1.77 3.80 8.64
C GLN A 34 -0.48 3.89 7.83
N LEU A 35 -0.45 3.34 6.61
CA LEU A 35 0.69 3.48 5.69
C LEU A 35 0.99 4.95 5.34
N LEU A 36 0.03 5.86 5.51
CA LEU A 36 0.26 7.29 5.35
C LEU A 36 1.30 7.83 6.35
N PHE A 37 1.45 7.22 7.51
CA PHE A 37 2.39 7.71 8.53
C PHE A 37 3.75 7.02 8.46
N VAL A 38 3.85 5.95 7.67
CA VAL A 38 5.10 5.21 7.48
C VAL A 38 6.00 6.00 6.54
N LYS A 39 7.23 6.26 7.00
CA LYS A 39 8.28 6.90 6.21
C LYS A 39 9.32 5.85 5.85
N PRO A 40 9.29 5.28 4.62
CA PRO A 40 10.29 4.30 4.22
C PRO A 40 11.70 4.89 4.25
N ASP A 41 12.66 4.07 4.67
CA ASP A 41 14.07 4.36 4.48
C ASP A 41 14.48 3.89 3.07
N ASP A 42 14.64 4.86 2.16
CA ASP A 42 15.03 4.60 0.77
C ASP A 42 16.36 3.85 0.68
N ALA A 43 17.31 4.10 1.58
CA ALA A 43 18.60 3.42 1.58
C ALA A 43 18.44 1.95 2.00
N LEU A 44 17.65 1.67 3.03
CA LEU A 44 17.34 0.31 3.44
C LEU A 44 16.59 -0.45 2.35
N LEU A 45 15.58 0.16 1.71
CA LEU A 45 14.84 -0.49 0.63
C LEU A 45 15.74 -0.79 -0.58
N ARG A 46 16.62 0.13 -0.97
CA ARG A 46 17.61 -0.11 -2.03
C ARG A 46 18.52 -1.29 -1.71
N VAL A 47 19.04 -1.35 -0.49
CA VAL A 47 19.87 -2.48 -0.05
C VAL A 47 19.08 -3.77 0.03
N THR A 48 17.84 -3.74 0.51
CA THR A 48 16.94 -4.90 0.58
C THR A 48 16.75 -5.53 -0.79
N VAL A 49 16.49 -4.71 -1.82
CA VAL A 49 16.38 -5.19 -3.19
C VAL A 49 17.67 -5.91 -3.61
N CYS A 50 18.85 -5.48 -3.14
CA CYS A 50 20.13 -6.14 -3.42
C CYS A 50 20.28 -7.54 -2.82
N PHE A 51 19.34 -8.03 -2.02
CA PHE A 51 19.29 -9.40 -1.52
C PHE A 51 18.14 -10.24 -2.11
N TRP A 52 17.29 -9.66 -2.96
CA TRP A 52 16.22 -10.40 -3.64
C TRP A 52 16.79 -11.36 -4.69
N ASP A 53 16.50 -12.65 -4.58
CA ASP A 53 16.78 -13.67 -5.58
C ASP A 53 15.53 -13.89 -6.47
N PRO A 54 15.56 -13.49 -7.76
CA PRO A 54 14.41 -13.64 -8.65
C PRO A 54 14.13 -15.09 -9.07
N THR A 55 15.10 -16.00 -8.93
CA THR A 55 14.98 -17.43 -9.25
C THR A 55 14.20 -18.14 -8.16
N TYR A 56 14.60 -17.95 -6.90
CA TYR A 56 13.98 -18.59 -5.73
C TYR A 56 12.80 -17.78 -5.16
N ARG A 57 12.66 -16.51 -5.54
CA ARG A 57 11.63 -15.57 -5.06
C ARG A 57 11.67 -15.39 -3.53
N CYS A 58 12.88 -15.33 -3.00
CA CYS A 58 13.19 -15.06 -1.60
C CYS A 58 14.24 -13.95 -1.48
N PHE A 59 14.40 -13.43 -0.28
CA PHE A 59 15.58 -12.65 0.09
C PHE A 59 16.60 -13.58 0.73
N THR A 60 17.84 -13.55 0.24
CA THR A 60 18.93 -14.34 0.80
C THR A 60 19.85 -13.42 1.59
N PHE A 61 19.75 -13.46 2.91
CA PHE A 61 20.61 -12.71 3.83
C PHE A 61 21.60 -13.67 4.47
N ASN A 62 22.86 -13.62 4.04
CA ASN A 62 23.90 -14.56 4.46
C ASN A 62 23.45 -16.03 4.24
N GLU A 63 23.24 -16.81 5.31
CA GLU A 63 22.81 -18.22 5.27
C GLU A 63 21.29 -18.39 5.47
N MET A 64 20.52 -17.30 5.52
CA MET A 64 19.08 -17.32 5.79
C MET A 64 18.28 -16.86 4.58
N ASP A 65 17.35 -17.71 4.13
CA ASP A 65 16.35 -17.34 3.13
C ASP A 65 15.07 -16.87 3.82
N MET A 66 14.63 -15.66 3.49
CA MET A 66 13.38 -15.07 3.97
C MET A 66 12.39 -14.87 2.83
N VAL A 67 11.12 -15.22 3.07
CA VAL A 67 10.07 -15.16 2.05
C VAL A 67 8.94 -14.28 2.53
N LEU A 68 8.47 -13.39 1.67
CA LEU A 68 7.27 -12.60 1.90
C LEU A 68 6.03 -13.50 1.80
N THR A 69 5.22 -13.58 2.85
CA THR A 69 4.03 -14.44 2.85
C THR A 69 2.72 -13.64 2.81
N ILE A 70 1.67 -14.27 2.25
CA ILE A 70 0.31 -13.71 2.27
C ILE A 70 -0.15 -13.46 3.71
N LYS A 71 0.20 -14.36 4.64
CA LYS A 71 -0.16 -14.26 6.05
C LYS A 71 0.42 -12.99 6.68
N GLU A 72 1.71 -12.73 6.51
CA GLU A 72 2.36 -11.53 7.05
C GLU A 72 1.74 -10.25 6.48
N TYR A 73 1.51 -10.18 5.17
CA TYR A 73 0.89 -9.00 4.54
C TYR A 73 -0.55 -8.80 5.01
N SER A 74 -1.30 -9.89 5.21
CA SER A 74 -2.68 -9.83 5.72
C SER A 74 -2.72 -9.34 7.17
N THR A 75 -1.79 -9.83 8.00
CA THR A 75 -1.66 -9.38 9.39
C THR A 75 -1.21 -7.94 9.48
N LEU A 76 -0.23 -7.51 8.67
CA LEU A 76 0.18 -6.11 8.58
C LEU A 76 -1.00 -5.20 8.26
N LEU A 77 -1.80 -5.56 7.27
CA LEU A 77 -2.99 -4.81 6.87
C LEU A 77 -4.16 -4.97 7.84
N HIS A 78 -4.02 -5.80 8.88
CA HIS A 78 -5.06 -6.12 9.85
C HIS A 78 -6.39 -6.47 9.16
N TYR A 79 -6.29 -7.27 8.08
CA TYR A 79 -7.44 -7.70 7.30
C TYR A 79 -7.85 -9.10 7.76
N ASP A 80 -9.07 -9.21 8.30
CA ASP A 80 -9.59 -10.47 8.82
C ASP A 80 -9.69 -11.52 7.71
N PHE A 81 -8.92 -12.59 7.89
CA PHE A 81 -8.73 -13.67 6.93
C PHE A 81 -9.89 -14.67 6.98
N ARG A 82 -11.14 -14.16 6.88
CA ARG A 82 -12.35 -14.97 7.05
C ARG A 82 -12.52 -16.05 5.98
N ASP A 83 -11.92 -15.86 4.80
CA ASP A 83 -11.92 -16.83 3.71
C ASP A 83 -10.57 -16.81 2.94
N PRO A 84 -9.66 -17.77 3.21
CA PRO A 84 -8.37 -17.93 2.52
C PRO A 84 -8.47 -18.06 1.01
N LEU A 85 -9.61 -18.56 0.50
CA LEU A 85 -9.78 -18.93 -0.89
C LEU A 85 -10.29 -17.77 -1.74
N ARG A 86 -10.77 -16.68 -1.10
CA ARG A 86 -11.20 -15.45 -1.78
C ARG A 86 -10.03 -14.53 -2.05
N ILE A 87 -9.26 -14.89 -3.08
CA ILE A 87 -8.19 -14.07 -3.61
C ILE A 87 -8.73 -13.03 -4.60
N TYR A 88 -8.06 -11.88 -4.65
CA TYR A 88 -8.27 -10.90 -5.71
C TYR A 88 -8.01 -11.55 -7.07
N TRP A 89 -8.90 -11.27 -8.02
CA TRP A 89 -8.72 -11.65 -9.42
C TRP A 89 -8.93 -10.44 -10.32
N LYS A 90 -7.91 -10.05 -11.09
CA LYS A 90 -8.04 -8.93 -12.02
C LYS A 90 -9.08 -9.26 -13.08
N ARG A 91 -10.17 -8.50 -13.13
CA ARG A 91 -11.20 -8.64 -14.15
C ARG A 91 -11.02 -7.60 -15.24
N ASN A 92 -11.31 -7.97 -16.48
CA ASN A 92 -11.32 -7.03 -17.59
C ASN A 92 -12.72 -6.40 -17.71
N VAL A 93 -13.00 -5.41 -16.85
CA VAL A 93 -14.33 -4.77 -16.73
C VAL A 93 -14.22 -3.32 -17.17
N ASP A 94 -15.27 -2.79 -17.81
CA ASP A 94 -15.39 -1.34 -18.02
C ASP A 94 -15.54 -0.64 -16.65
N PHE A 95 -14.48 0.05 -16.25
CA PHE A 95 -14.38 0.75 -14.97
C PHE A 95 -15.13 2.09 -14.95
N ARG A 96 -15.60 2.61 -16.11
CA ARG A 96 -16.20 3.94 -16.20
C ARG A 96 -17.53 4.04 -15.45
N GLY A 97 -18.39 3.03 -15.56
CA GLY A 97 -19.65 2.95 -14.81
C GLY A 97 -19.42 2.85 -13.30
N PRO A 98 -18.60 1.90 -12.82
CA PRO A 98 -18.25 1.80 -11.41
C PRO A 98 -17.60 3.08 -10.85
N LEU A 99 -16.71 3.73 -11.60
CA LEU A 99 -16.09 5.00 -11.20
C LEU A 99 -17.11 6.15 -11.15
N GLY A 100 -18.05 6.21 -12.10
CA GLY A 100 -19.16 7.17 -12.06
C GLY A 100 -20.05 7.02 -10.84
N ASN A 101 -20.40 5.77 -10.46
CA ASN A 101 -21.14 5.52 -9.22
C ASN A 101 -20.35 5.90 -7.97
N LEU A 102 -19.03 5.66 -7.98
CA LEU A 102 -18.16 6.01 -6.85
C LEU A 102 -18.03 7.54 -6.67
N MET A 103 -17.94 8.28 -7.77
CA MET A 103 -17.78 9.73 -7.78
C MET A 103 -19.10 10.52 -7.81
N GLU A 104 -20.24 9.83 -7.92
CA GLU A 104 -21.57 10.45 -8.18
C GLU A 104 -21.61 11.32 -9.44
N LEU A 105 -20.96 10.85 -10.51
CA LEU A 105 -20.89 11.55 -11.79
C LEU A 105 -21.48 10.72 -12.94
N PRO A 106 -22.15 11.36 -13.91
CA PRO A 106 -22.48 10.71 -15.18
C PRO A 106 -21.23 10.15 -15.86
N VAL A 107 -21.37 9.00 -16.52
CA VAL A 107 -20.25 8.29 -17.15
C VAL A 107 -19.50 9.17 -18.16
N ASP A 108 -20.20 10.05 -18.88
CA ASP A 108 -19.56 10.94 -19.85
C ASP A 108 -18.73 12.05 -19.20
N MET A 109 -19.12 12.53 -18.01
CA MET A 109 -18.29 13.43 -17.22
C MET A 109 -17.06 12.73 -16.67
N VAL A 110 -17.19 11.47 -16.23
CA VAL A 110 -16.03 10.66 -15.82
C VAL A 110 -15.05 10.52 -16.97
N LYS A 111 -15.53 10.14 -18.18
CA LYS A 111 -14.69 10.02 -19.38
C LYS A 111 -13.92 11.31 -19.67
N ALA A 112 -14.58 12.47 -19.55
CA ALA A 112 -13.95 13.77 -19.77
C ALA A 112 -12.84 14.10 -18.76
N ARG A 113 -12.91 13.55 -17.53
CA ARG A 113 -11.88 13.71 -16.48
C ARG A 113 -10.72 12.71 -16.60
N LEU A 114 -10.87 11.63 -17.38
CA LEU A 114 -9.81 10.63 -17.55
C LEU A 114 -8.63 11.19 -18.34
N LYS A 115 -7.43 10.83 -17.92
CA LYS A 115 -6.18 11.14 -18.63
C LYS A 115 -5.43 9.86 -18.92
N ASP A 116 -4.61 9.88 -19.96
CA ASP A 116 -3.70 8.76 -20.26
C ASP A 116 -2.31 9.04 -19.70
N LYS A 117 -1.84 8.15 -18.82
CA LYS A 117 -0.50 8.16 -18.20
C LYS A 117 0.04 6.73 -18.23
N ASN A 118 0.29 6.22 -19.44
CA ASN A 118 0.59 4.80 -19.71
C ASN A 118 -0.58 3.87 -19.30
N GLY A 119 -1.80 4.28 -19.65
CA GLY A 119 -3.06 3.68 -19.25
C GLY A 119 -3.97 4.70 -18.55
N PRO A 120 -5.28 4.44 -18.52
CA PRO A 120 -6.26 5.40 -18.05
C PRO A 120 -6.11 5.67 -16.55
N CYS A 121 -6.16 6.96 -16.19
CA CYS A 121 -5.97 7.42 -14.82
C CYS A 121 -6.88 8.64 -14.55
N ILE A 122 -7.09 8.92 -13.27
CA ILE A 122 -7.83 10.08 -12.80
C ILE A 122 -6.96 10.88 -11.83
N SER A 123 -7.06 12.20 -11.84
CA SER A 123 -6.22 13.03 -10.98
C SER A 123 -6.69 12.99 -9.52
N TRP A 124 -5.75 13.14 -8.60
CA TRP A 124 -6.07 13.30 -7.17
C TRP A 124 -7.01 14.48 -6.92
N PHE A 125 -6.86 15.57 -7.68
CA PHE A 125 -7.75 16.73 -7.61
C PHE A 125 -9.20 16.37 -7.97
N ASP A 126 -9.41 15.61 -9.04
CA ASP A 126 -10.77 15.17 -9.44
C ASP A 126 -11.39 14.23 -8.40
N ILE A 127 -10.57 13.41 -7.72
CA ILE A 127 -11.03 12.57 -6.62
C ILE A 127 -11.39 13.42 -5.39
N MET A 128 -10.56 14.40 -5.03
CA MET A 128 -10.85 15.31 -3.93
C MET A 128 -12.13 16.13 -4.17
N ASP A 129 -12.33 16.63 -5.38
CA ASP A 129 -13.57 17.30 -5.79
C ASP A 129 -14.79 16.40 -5.56
N ALA A 130 -14.72 15.14 -5.98
CA ALA A 130 -15.79 14.17 -5.73
C ALA A 130 -15.96 13.84 -4.23
N MET A 131 -14.86 13.78 -3.46
CA MET A 131 -14.92 13.54 -2.02
C MET A 131 -15.62 14.69 -1.27
N GLY A 132 -15.47 15.93 -1.73
CA GLY A 132 -16.16 17.10 -1.17
C GLY A 132 -17.68 17.06 -1.34
N ASN A 133 -18.16 16.32 -2.34
CA ASN A 133 -19.59 16.18 -2.66
C ASN A 133 -20.20 14.87 -2.13
N THR A 134 -19.40 13.96 -1.56
CA THR A 134 -19.86 12.65 -1.10
C THR A 134 -19.73 12.49 0.42
N SER A 135 -20.59 11.67 1.01
CA SER A 135 -20.56 11.33 2.45
C SER A 135 -20.69 9.81 2.66
N GLY A 136 -20.48 9.37 3.91
CA GLY A 136 -20.64 7.97 4.30
C GLY A 136 -19.73 7.01 3.51
N ASP A 137 -20.28 5.88 3.08
CA ASP A 137 -19.51 4.79 2.45
C ASP A 137 -18.77 5.20 1.17
N ARG A 138 -19.34 6.11 0.36
CA ARG A 138 -18.69 6.60 -0.86
C ARG A 138 -17.45 7.43 -0.53
N HIS A 139 -17.55 8.32 0.45
CA HIS A 139 -16.42 9.12 0.92
C HIS A 139 -15.28 8.22 1.42
N LEU A 140 -15.58 7.21 2.24
CA LEU A 140 -14.59 6.22 2.70
C LEU A 140 -13.97 5.44 1.52
N SER A 141 -14.78 5.09 0.52
CA SER A 141 -14.34 4.35 -0.68
C SER A 141 -13.42 5.18 -1.57
N LEU A 142 -13.73 6.46 -1.80
CA LEU A 142 -12.87 7.39 -2.54
C LEU A 142 -11.55 7.64 -1.80
N PHE A 143 -11.59 7.76 -0.48
CA PHE A 143 -10.36 7.86 0.31
C PHE A 143 -9.50 6.59 0.18
N ALA A 144 -10.10 5.40 0.30
CA ALA A 144 -9.40 4.13 0.10
C ALA A 144 -8.82 4.02 -1.32
N PHE A 145 -9.59 4.40 -2.34
CA PHE A 145 -9.13 4.44 -3.74
C PHE A 145 -7.86 5.27 -3.89
N SER A 146 -7.80 6.42 -3.23
CA SER A 146 -6.64 7.32 -3.26
C SER A 146 -5.47 6.79 -2.44
N VAL A 147 -5.69 6.19 -1.26
CA VAL A 147 -4.61 5.54 -0.49
C VAL A 147 -4.01 4.40 -1.31
N TYR A 148 -4.82 3.51 -1.88
CA TYR A 148 -4.31 2.43 -2.73
C TYR A 148 -3.61 2.96 -3.98
N GLY A 149 -4.14 4.00 -4.62
CA GLY A 149 -3.60 4.53 -5.87
C GLY A 149 -2.35 5.39 -5.75
N LEU A 150 -2.23 6.16 -4.67
CA LEU A 150 -1.13 7.11 -4.48
C LEU A 150 -0.03 6.55 -3.57
N ILE A 151 -0.36 5.63 -2.66
CA ILE A 151 0.57 5.12 -1.65
C ILE A 151 0.98 3.68 -1.96
N VAL A 152 0.02 2.78 -2.21
CA VAL A 152 0.29 1.34 -2.37
C VAL A 152 0.70 0.99 -3.81
N PHE A 153 0.00 1.55 -4.81
CA PHE A 153 0.20 1.30 -6.23
C PHE A 153 0.47 2.59 -7.02
N PRO A 154 1.44 3.42 -6.62
CA PRO A 154 1.75 4.67 -7.31
C PRO A 154 2.16 4.39 -8.76
N LYS A 155 1.38 4.94 -9.70
CA LYS A 155 1.66 4.82 -11.14
C LYS A 155 2.22 6.11 -11.73
N ALA A 156 1.62 7.25 -11.38
CA ALA A 156 2.05 8.57 -11.82
C ALA A 156 1.75 9.59 -10.72
N VAL A 157 2.64 10.58 -10.57
CA VAL A 157 2.55 11.58 -9.49
C VAL A 157 1.20 12.32 -9.56
N GLY A 158 0.38 12.17 -8.52
CA GLY A 158 -0.93 12.81 -8.40
C GLY A 158 -2.02 12.21 -9.28
N PHE A 159 -1.83 10.98 -9.78
CA PHE A 159 -2.82 10.26 -10.55
C PHE A 159 -3.03 8.85 -9.99
N VAL A 160 -4.29 8.44 -9.97
CA VAL A 160 -4.70 7.08 -9.57
C VAL A 160 -5.09 6.32 -10.82
N SER A 161 -4.57 5.10 -10.97
CA SER A 161 -4.98 4.19 -12.05
C SER A 161 -6.44 3.80 -11.84
N VAL A 162 -7.28 3.99 -12.86
CA VAL A 162 -8.70 3.62 -12.79
C VAL A 162 -8.93 2.11 -12.69
N GLU A 163 -7.94 1.31 -13.08
CA GLU A 163 -7.99 -0.15 -12.93
C GLU A 163 -8.09 -0.58 -11.45
N LEU A 164 -7.69 0.29 -10.51
CA LEU A 164 -7.85 0.05 -9.08
C LEU A 164 -9.30 0.09 -8.62
N ALA A 165 -10.23 0.56 -9.46
CA ALA A 165 -11.64 0.58 -9.12
C ALA A 165 -12.16 -0.85 -8.90
N ASP A 166 -11.85 -1.78 -9.81
CA ASP A 166 -12.24 -3.20 -9.67
C ASP A 166 -11.63 -3.83 -8.41
N PHE A 167 -10.35 -3.54 -8.14
CA PHE A 167 -9.66 -3.96 -6.92
C PHE A 167 -10.39 -3.46 -5.66
N LEU A 168 -10.75 -2.18 -5.60
CA LEU A 168 -11.51 -1.60 -4.49
C LEU A 168 -12.88 -2.27 -4.33
N PHE A 169 -13.63 -2.48 -5.41
CA PHE A 169 -14.95 -3.14 -5.34
C PHE A 169 -14.85 -4.58 -4.85
N GLN A 170 -13.77 -5.28 -5.16
CA GLN A 170 -13.50 -6.61 -4.63
C GLN A 170 -13.21 -6.57 -3.12
N ILE A 171 -12.44 -5.59 -2.63
CA ILE A 171 -12.23 -5.41 -1.18
C ILE A 171 -13.54 -5.14 -0.46
N LYS A 172 -14.44 -4.33 -1.03
CA LYS A 172 -15.79 -4.09 -0.47
C LYS A 172 -16.63 -5.37 -0.38
N LYS A 173 -16.33 -6.38 -1.20
CA LYS A 173 -16.93 -7.73 -1.14
C LYS A 173 -16.17 -8.68 -0.21
N ARG A 174 -15.39 -8.12 0.73
CA ARG A 174 -14.56 -8.84 1.72
C ARG A 174 -13.46 -9.71 1.08
N MET A 175 -12.95 -9.33 -0.10
CA MET A 175 -11.77 -9.99 -0.67
C MET A 175 -10.49 -9.44 -0.07
N ASN A 176 -9.57 -10.33 0.27
CA ASN A 176 -8.31 -9.94 0.89
C ASN A 176 -7.40 -9.21 -0.12
N PRO A 177 -6.95 -7.97 0.16
CA PRO A 177 -6.04 -7.23 -0.70
C PRO A 177 -4.58 -7.74 -0.66
N ALA A 178 -4.18 -8.44 0.41
CA ALA A 178 -2.79 -8.84 0.64
C ALA A 178 -2.15 -9.66 -0.50
N PRO A 179 -2.82 -10.67 -1.11
CA PRO A 179 -2.25 -11.40 -2.24
C PRO A 179 -1.91 -10.51 -3.43
N ALA A 180 -2.76 -9.52 -3.74
CA ALA A 180 -2.53 -8.60 -4.86
C ALA A 180 -1.36 -7.66 -4.60
N ILE A 181 -1.29 -7.12 -3.38
CA ILE A 181 -0.20 -6.25 -2.93
C ILE A 181 1.12 -7.03 -2.93
N LEU A 182 1.13 -8.24 -2.35
CA LEU A 182 2.31 -9.11 -2.34
C LEU A 182 2.77 -9.47 -3.75
N ALA A 183 1.83 -9.85 -4.64
CA ALA A 183 2.16 -10.14 -6.03
C ALA A 183 2.81 -8.94 -6.72
N LYS A 184 2.29 -7.73 -6.48
CA LYS A 184 2.88 -6.50 -7.01
C LYS A 184 4.26 -6.22 -6.43
N THR A 185 4.46 -6.39 -5.11
CA THR A 185 5.79 -6.33 -4.47
C THR A 185 6.78 -7.26 -5.19
N ILE A 186 6.44 -8.53 -5.37
CA ILE A 186 7.30 -9.53 -6.03
C ILE A 186 7.60 -9.14 -7.49
N ILE A 187 6.59 -8.70 -8.24
CA ILE A 187 6.77 -8.23 -9.63
C ILE A 187 7.74 -7.05 -9.67
N SER A 188 7.61 -6.10 -8.75
CA SER A 188 8.45 -4.91 -8.71
C SER A 188 9.88 -5.22 -8.27
N LEU A 189 10.07 -6.15 -7.32
CA LEU A 189 11.40 -6.68 -6.96
C LEU A 189 12.08 -7.33 -8.16
N ASN A 190 11.37 -8.20 -8.88
CA ASN A 190 11.87 -8.87 -10.09
C ASN A 190 12.23 -7.87 -11.19
N PHE A 191 11.40 -6.85 -11.39
CA PHE A 191 11.63 -5.82 -12.40
C PHE A 191 12.90 -5.02 -12.10
N ILE A 192 13.06 -4.55 -10.87
CA ILE A 192 14.25 -3.78 -10.46
C ILE A 192 15.51 -4.64 -10.59
N ARG A 193 15.47 -5.89 -10.13
CA ARG A 193 16.61 -6.81 -10.27
C ARG A 193 17.04 -7.06 -11.70
N ARG A 194 16.09 -7.21 -12.61
CA ARG A 194 16.38 -7.47 -14.03
C ARG A 194 16.85 -6.22 -14.78
N LYS A 195 16.33 -5.04 -14.43
CA LYS A 195 16.71 -3.78 -15.10
C LYS A 195 17.97 -3.13 -14.52
N GLY A 196 18.33 -3.43 -13.28
CA GLY A 196 19.59 -2.97 -12.66
C GLY A 196 19.60 -1.52 -12.15
N ASP A 197 18.54 -0.73 -12.39
CA ASP A 197 18.45 0.64 -11.87
C ASP A 197 16.98 1.05 -11.65
N GLY A 198 16.60 1.26 -10.39
CA GLY A 198 15.24 1.66 -10.03
C GLY A 198 15.00 1.76 -8.52
N CYS A 199 14.29 2.80 -8.11
CA CYS A 199 13.73 2.90 -6.76
C CYS A 199 12.52 1.97 -6.62
N PHE A 200 12.42 1.26 -5.50
CA PHE A 200 11.22 0.50 -5.15
C PHE A 200 10.13 1.47 -4.66
N LEU A 201 9.23 1.87 -5.56
CA LEU A 201 8.19 2.87 -5.28
C LEU A 201 6.84 2.25 -4.90
N GLU A 202 6.53 1.07 -5.43
CA GLU A 202 5.23 0.42 -5.23
C GLU A 202 5.26 -0.48 -4.00
N CYS A 203 4.26 -0.39 -3.12
CA CYS A 203 4.15 -1.21 -1.90
C CYS A 203 5.35 -1.05 -0.92
N ALA A 204 6.10 0.05 -1.05
CA ALA A 204 7.35 0.32 -0.31
C ALA A 204 7.17 0.31 1.21
N GLN A 205 6.05 0.86 1.70
CA GLN A 205 5.77 0.95 3.13
C GLN A 205 5.63 -0.43 3.77
N LEU A 206 4.92 -1.36 3.13
CA LEU A 206 4.73 -2.71 3.67
C LEU A 206 6.03 -3.53 3.61
N LEU A 207 6.78 -3.45 2.50
CA LEU A 207 8.09 -4.09 2.41
C LEU A 207 9.05 -3.52 3.45
N PHE A 208 9.03 -2.21 3.67
CA PHE A 208 9.85 -1.55 4.68
C PHE A 208 9.51 -2.01 6.11
N ILE A 209 8.22 -2.05 6.48
CA ILE A 209 7.80 -2.56 7.79
C ILE A 209 8.21 -4.02 7.95
N TRP A 210 7.97 -4.85 6.93
CA TRP A 210 8.36 -6.25 6.94
C TRP A 210 9.86 -6.39 7.16
N MET A 211 10.69 -5.67 6.41
CA MET A 211 12.15 -5.68 6.61
C MET A 211 12.56 -5.22 8.00
N LYS A 212 12.04 -4.08 8.45
CA LYS A 212 12.36 -3.52 9.77
C LYS A 212 11.94 -4.46 10.89
N SER A 213 10.87 -5.24 10.73
CA SER A 213 10.36 -6.17 11.75
C SER A 213 11.38 -7.23 12.20
N TYR A 214 12.33 -7.59 11.33
CA TYR A 214 13.40 -8.55 11.65
C TYR A 214 14.58 -7.92 12.40
N PHE A 215 14.65 -6.58 12.47
CA PHE A 215 15.64 -5.90 13.31
C PHE A 215 15.18 -5.89 14.77
N ARG A 216 16.16 -5.83 15.68
CA ARG A 216 15.87 -5.65 17.10
C ARG A 216 15.20 -4.29 17.33
N CYS A 217 13.93 -4.31 17.71
CA CYS A 217 13.21 -3.13 18.15
C CYS A 217 13.81 -2.62 19.48
N LEU A 218 14.11 -1.32 19.55
CA LEU A 218 14.75 -0.71 20.73
C LEU A 218 13.75 -0.51 21.88
N TYR A 219 12.47 -0.33 21.55
CA TYR A 219 11.38 -0.15 22.52
C TYR A 219 10.19 -1.09 22.23
N LYS A 220 9.81 -1.91 23.24
CA LYS A 220 8.98 -3.14 23.15
C LYS A 220 7.47 -2.93 22.84
N ARG A 221 7.10 -2.23 21.77
CA ARG A 221 5.70 -2.21 21.30
C ARG A 221 5.44 -3.18 20.14
N PHE A 222 6.34 -3.23 19.16
CA PHE A 222 6.20 -4.14 18.03
C PHE A 222 6.51 -5.60 18.37
N ARG A 223 5.55 -6.51 18.15
CA ARG A 223 5.75 -7.96 18.30
C ARG A 223 6.14 -8.58 16.95
N GLN A 224 7.33 -9.20 16.87
CA GLN A 224 7.88 -9.80 15.65
C GLN A 224 7.01 -10.89 15.00
N LEU A 225 6.09 -11.50 15.74
CA LEU A 225 5.39 -12.73 15.32
C LEU A 225 4.10 -12.50 14.51
N PHE A 226 3.83 -11.28 14.02
CA PHE A 226 2.63 -10.94 13.24
C PHE A 226 1.38 -11.68 13.74
N PHE A 227 1.00 -11.39 14.99
CA PHE A 227 -0.17 -12.00 15.59
C PHE A 227 -1.46 -11.37 15.04
N PRO A 228 -2.47 -12.16 14.64
CA PRO A 228 -3.71 -11.61 14.07
C PRO A 228 -4.49 -10.65 14.99
N SER A 229 -4.24 -10.70 16.30
CA SER A 229 -4.89 -9.85 17.30
C SER A 229 -4.17 -8.51 17.56
N THR A 230 -3.02 -8.28 16.91
CA THR A 230 -2.29 -7.01 17.04
C THR A 230 -2.59 -6.08 15.88
N ARG A 231 -2.18 -4.82 16.00
CA ARG A 231 -2.30 -3.79 14.94
C ARG A 231 -0.90 -3.42 14.47
N PRO A 232 -0.26 -4.23 13.62
CA PRO A 232 1.20 -4.20 13.48
C PRO A 232 1.72 -2.89 12.90
N ILE A 233 0.99 -2.23 12.01
CA ILE A 233 1.41 -0.94 11.46
C ILE A 233 1.36 0.15 12.55
N GLU A 234 0.34 0.16 13.41
CA GLU A 234 0.27 1.12 14.52
C GLU A 234 1.37 0.83 15.55
N GLU A 235 1.56 -0.43 15.95
CA GLU A 235 2.68 -0.84 16.82
C GLU A 235 4.03 -0.45 16.22
N PHE A 236 4.19 -0.56 14.89
CA PHE A 236 5.40 -0.17 14.19
C PHE A 236 5.65 1.33 14.30
N LEU A 237 4.61 2.14 14.12
CA LEU A 237 4.69 3.61 14.19
C LEU A 237 4.95 4.12 15.61
N GLU A 238 4.49 3.38 16.63
CA GLU A 238 4.73 3.70 18.05
C GLU A 238 6.06 3.15 18.60
N SER A 239 6.77 2.33 17.80
CA SER A 239 8.02 1.71 18.18
C SER A 239 9.24 2.55 17.81
N GLU A 240 10.31 2.39 18.59
CA GLU A 240 11.61 2.98 18.27
C GLU A 240 12.48 1.97 17.50
N TRP A 241 12.92 2.39 16.32
CA TRP A 241 13.70 1.57 15.39
C TRP A 241 15.14 2.12 15.30
N PRO A 242 16.12 1.27 14.93
CA PRO A 242 17.45 1.77 14.60
C PRO A 242 17.36 2.91 13.58
N PRO A 243 18.14 3.98 13.76
CA PRO A 243 18.07 5.17 12.92
C PRO A 243 18.35 4.80 11.46
N ASN A 244 17.85 5.64 10.54
CA ASN A 244 18.16 5.48 9.12
C ASN A 244 19.67 5.64 8.91
N GLN A 245 20.23 4.78 8.07
CA GLN A 245 21.67 4.70 7.82
C GLN A 245 21.96 4.92 6.33
N SER A 246 23.22 5.17 6.00
CA SER A 246 23.65 5.16 4.61
C SER A 246 23.53 3.75 4.00
N ILE A 247 23.49 3.68 2.66
CA ILE A 247 23.47 2.41 1.92
C ILE A 247 24.60 1.47 2.37
N LYS A 248 25.81 2.02 2.60
CA LYS A 248 26.99 1.24 3.00
C LYS A 248 26.84 0.63 4.40
N GLU A 249 26.25 1.37 5.32
CA GLU A 249 26.01 0.90 6.69
C GLU A 249 24.89 -0.14 6.73
N TRP A 250 23.80 0.08 5.98
CA TRP A 250 22.75 -0.93 5.84
C TRP A 250 23.26 -2.22 5.22
N PHE A 251 24.09 -2.13 4.17
CA PHE A 251 24.69 -3.31 3.55
C PHE A 251 25.53 -4.11 4.54
N ARG A 252 26.36 -3.43 5.35
CA ARG A 252 27.14 -4.11 6.40
C ARG A 252 26.25 -4.76 7.45
N THR A 253 25.17 -4.09 7.84
CA THR A 253 24.24 -4.61 8.85
C THR A 253 23.46 -5.83 8.35
N LEU A 254 23.19 -5.94 7.05
CA LEU A 254 22.42 -7.05 6.46
C LEU A 254 23.29 -8.26 6.04
N VAL A 255 24.61 -8.09 5.99
CA VAL A 255 25.56 -9.18 5.68
C VAL A 255 26.04 -9.90 6.95
N HIS A 256 25.90 -9.27 8.12
CA HIS A 256 26.32 -9.80 9.43
C HIS A 256 25.12 -10.16 10.30
#